data_AF-A0AAJ5UWB4-F1
#
_entry.id   AF-A0AAJ5UWB4-F1
#
_cell.length_a   1.000
_cell.length_b   1.000
_cell.length_c   1.000
_cell.angle_alpha   90.00
_cell.angle_beta   90.00
_cell.angle_gamma   90.00
#
_symmetry.space_group_name_H-M   'P 1'
#
loop_
_entity.id
_entity.type
_entity.pdbx_description
1 polymer ?
#
loop_
_entity_poly.entity_id
_entity_poly.type
_entity_poly.pdbx_seq_one_letter_code
_entity_poly.pdbx_strand_id
1 'polypeptide(L)'
;MDRKYDLWSFILCLILLGLSFQALYASYNRTWQLAPDALTLWLLSIVVFIIGIIGFKDKSSKRTRWRSWLTVLIIIPLSIAFLLGVAVNTIAREHIETTQSPDNKTKIDFYTLNGGAATSISVTGIINGPLWFKKRIYHENRIHKVDVEWKNSHIVIINNNTLDLDKGETFSN
;
A
#
# COMPACT_ATOMS: atom_id res chain seq x y z
N MET A 1 -20.79 24.10 15.03
CA MET A 1 -19.54 23.33 14.80
C MET A 1 -19.77 22.18 13.82
N ASP A 2 -20.90 21.50 13.92
CA ASP A 2 -21.32 20.32 13.13
C ASP A 2 -21.17 20.46 11.61
N ARG A 3 -21.49 21.64 11.04
CA ARG A 3 -21.36 21.90 9.59
C ARG A 3 -19.95 21.76 9.03
N LYS A 4 -18.91 21.98 9.85
CA LYS A 4 -17.52 21.82 9.41
C LYS A 4 -17.14 20.34 9.33
N TYR A 5 -17.63 19.51 10.24
CA TYR A 5 -17.27 18.09 10.31
C TYR A 5 -17.76 17.30 9.08
N ASP A 6 -18.95 17.59 8.58
CA ASP A 6 -19.46 16.95 7.35
C ASP A 6 -18.63 17.29 6.09
N LEU A 7 -18.19 18.54 5.96
CA LEU A 7 -17.29 18.91 4.86
C LEU A 7 -15.92 18.24 5.00
N TRP A 8 -15.36 18.26 6.22
CA TRP A 8 -14.05 17.66 6.49
C TRP A 8 -14.04 16.14 6.30
N SER A 9 -15.05 15.42 6.83
CA SER A 9 -15.16 13.97 6.65
C SER A 9 -15.28 13.59 5.18
N PHE A 10 -16.04 14.37 4.39
CA PHE A 10 -16.14 14.14 2.96
C PHE A 10 -14.84 14.39 2.21
N ILE A 11 -14.14 15.49 2.50
CA ILE A 11 -12.83 15.77 1.89
C ILE A 11 -11.82 14.66 2.24
N LEU A 12 -11.75 14.27 3.51
CA LEU A 12 -10.86 13.19 3.96
C LEU A 12 -11.23 11.84 3.31
N CYS A 13 -12.52 11.56 3.13
CA CYS A 13 -12.99 10.38 2.41
C CYS A 13 -12.51 10.38 0.94
N LEU A 14 -12.61 11.51 0.24
CA LEU A 14 -12.10 11.64 -1.12
C LEU A 14 -10.57 11.49 -1.20
N ILE A 15 -9.83 12.01 -0.22
CA ILE A 15 -8.38 11.82 -0.13
C ILE A 15 -8.05 10.34 0.06
N LEU A 16 -8.72 9.64 0.99
CA LEU A 16 -8.52 8.20 1.20
C LEU A 16 -8.85 7.38 -0.04
N LEU A 17 -9.92 7.75 -0.76
CA LEU A 17 -10.28 7.12 -2.03
C LEU A 17 -9.17 7.33 -3.08
N GLY A 18 -8.66 8.56 -3.21
CA GLY A 18 -7.57 8.88 -4.11
C GLY A 18 -6.28 8.10 -3.79
N LEU A 19 -5.92 8.00 -2.50
CA LEU A 19 -4.78 7.20 -2.04
C LEU A 19 -4.99 5.70 -2.32
N SER A 20 -6.21 5.19 -2.15
CA SER A 20 -6.54 3.81 -2.49
C SER A 20 -6.35 3.54 -3.99
N PHE A 21 -6.85 4.41 -4.87
CA PHE A 21 -6.63 4.28 -6.30
C PHE A 21 -5.15 4.39 -6.66
N GLN A 22 -4.41 5.30 -6.04
CA GLN A 22 -2.96 5.42 -6.23
C GLN A 22 -2.23 4.14 -5.83
N ALA A 23 -2.58 3.55 -4.69
CA ALA A 23 -1.98 2.30 -4.22
C ALA A 23 -2.25 1.14 -5.18
N LEU A 24 -3.49 1.02 -5.69
CA LEU A 24 -3.85 0.00 -6.68
C LEU A 24 -3.09 0.21 -8.00
N TYR A 25 -3.07 1.45 -8.49
CA TYR A 25 -2.35 1.81 -9.71
C TYR A 25 -0.85 1.50 -9.59
N ALA A 26 -0.25 1.88 -8.47
CA ALA A 26 1.17 1.62 -8.20
C ALA A 26 1.48 0.13 -8.07
N SER A 27 0.58 -0.65 -7.44
CA SER A 27 0.76 -2.10 -7.35
C SER A 27 0.65 -2.78 -8.71
N TYR A 28 -0.22 -2.30 -9.60
CA TYR A 28 -0.39 -2.88 -10.93
C TYR A 28 0.76 -2.51 -11.87
N ASN A 29 1.11 -1.21 -11.93
CA ASN A 29 2.14 -0.69 -12.83
C ASN A 29 3.56 -0.74 -12.25
N ARG A 30 3.74 -1.24 -11.03
CA ARG A 30 5.02 -1.33 -10.33
C ARG A 30 5.73 0.02 -10.18
N THR A 31 4.95 1.08 -10.09
CA THR A 31 5.44 2.44 -9.80
C THR A 31 5.54 2.65 -8.30
N TRP A 32 6.01 3.82 -7.89
CA TRP A 32 6.04 4.20 -6.49
C TRP A 32 4.63 4.23 -5.87
N GLN A 33 4.44 3.46 -4.81
CA GLN A 33 3.30 3.57 -3.91
C GLN A 33 3.57 4.73 -2.94
N LEU A 34 2.72 5.75 -3.01
CA LEU A 34 2.78 6.94 -2.17
C LEU A 34 1.84 6.84 -0.97
N ALA A 35 0.79 6.03 -1.11
CA ALA A 35 -0.13 5.73 -0.03
C ALA A 35 0.61 5.04 1.13
N PRO A 36 0.32 5.44 2.38
CA PRO A 36 0.80 4.74 3.57
C PRO A 36 0.48 3.24 3.57
N ASP A 37 1.04 2.53 4.54
CA ASP A 37 0.74 1.13 4.77
C ASP A 37 -0.75 0.90 5.08
N ALA A 38 -1.20 -0.34 4.85
CA ALA A 38 -2.60 -0.70 5.00
C ALA A 38 -3.15 -0.47 6.42
N LEU A 39 -2.31 -0.59 7.46
CA LEU A 39 -2.73 -0.37 8.84
C LEU A 39 -2.97 1.11 9.11
N THR A 40 -2.07 1.98 8.65
CA THR A 40 -2.26 3.44 8.74
C THR A 40 -3.53 3.88 8.00
N LEU A 41 -3.75 3.38 6.79
CA LEU A 41 -4.97 3.68 6.01
C LEU A 41 -6.24 3.17 6.70
N TRP A 42 -6.19 1.99 7.31
CA TRP A 42 -7.30 1.44 8.06
C TRP A 42 -7.65 2.30 9.28
N LEU A 43 -6.65 2.71 10.08
CA LEU A 43 -6.87 3.60 11.23
C LEU A 43 -7.47 4.94 10.81
N LEU A 44 -6.95 5.55 9.73
CA LEU A 44 -7.51 6.79 9.17
C LEU A 44 -8.96 6.60 8.72
N SER A 45 -9.31 5.45 8.15
CA SER A 45 -10.68 5.16 7.73
C SER A 45 -11.67 5.14 8.90
N ILE A 46 -11.25 4.61 10.07
CA ILE A 46 -12.05 4.62 11.30
C ILE A 46 -12.29 6.05 11.78
N VAL A 47 -11.24 6.88 11.79
CA VAL A 47 -11.36 8.29 12.17
C VAL A 47 -12.34 9.02 11.25
N VAL A 48 -12.24 8.82 9.94
CA VAL A 48 -13.15 9.42 8.96
C VAL A 48 -14.58 8.93 9.16
N PHE A 49 -14.79 7.65 9.48
CA PHE A 49 -16.10 7.10 9.79
C PHE A 49 -16.73 7.75 11.02
N ILE A 50 -15.98 7.89 12.12
CA ILE A 50 -16.46 8.54 13.35
C ILE A 50 -16.85 10.00 13.07
N ILE A 51 -16.00 10.76 12.36
CA ILE A 51 -16.30 12.15 11.99
C ILE A 51 -17.51 12.20 11.05
N GLY A 52 -17.65 11.24 10.14
CA GLY A 52 -18.81 11.08 9.27
C GLY A 52 -20.11 10.92 10.05
N ILE A 53 -20.14 10.03 11.06
CA ILE A 53 -21.30 9.85 11.95
C ILE A 53 -21.63 11.13 12.72
N ILE A 54 -20.62 11.83 13.23
CA ILE A 54 -20.84 13.11 13.93
C ILE A 54 -21.43 14.15 12.95
N GLY A 55 -20.96 14.16 11.70
CA GLY A 55 -21.46 15.03 10.63
C GLY A 55 -22.95 14.86 10.33
N PHE A 56 -23.53 13.67 10.53
CA PHE A 56 -24.98 13.43 10.36
C PHE A 56 -25.87 14.25 11.31
N LYS A 57 -25.33 14.78 12.41
CA LYS A 57 -26.07 15.66 13.32
C LYS A 57 -26.45 16.98 12.64
N ASP A 58 -25.73 17.38 11.59
CA ASP A 58 -26.05 18.59 10.83
C ASP A 58 -27.24 18.37 9.88
N LYS A 59 -28.39 18.94 10.25
CA LYS A 59 -29.62 18.94 9.42
C LYS A 59 -29.78 20.21 8.57
N SER A 60 -28.75 21.03 8.44
CA SER A 60 -28.83 22.36 7.80
C SER A 60 -29.32 22.35 6.36
N SER A 61 -28.99 21.32 5.56
CA SER A 61 -29.40 21.27 4.16
C SER A 61 -29.52 19.84 3.61
N LYS A 62 -30.35 19.66 2.58
CA LYS A 62 -30.46 18.37 1.84
C LYS A 62 -29.11 17.94 1.25
N ARG A 63 -28.26 18.89 0.84
CA ARG A 63 -26.92 18.66 0.28
C ARG A 63 -25.95 18.11 1.33
N THR A 64 -25.97 18.66 2.55
CA THR A 64 -25.19 18.17 3.69
C THR A 64 -25.55 16.71 3.97
N ARG A 65 -26.85 16.41 4.06
CA ARG A 65 -27.33 15.05 4.33
C ARG A 65 -26.89 14.04 3.27
N TRP A 66 -26.99 14.41 1.98
CA TRP A 66 -26.52 13.57 0.88
C TRP A 66 -25.01 13.28 0.97
N ARG A 67 -24.22 14.30 1.30
CA ARG A 67 -22.78 14.18 1.47
C ARG A 67 -22.39 13.23 2.60
N SER A 68 -23.03 13.36 3.78
CA SER A 68 -22.77 12.45 4.90
C SER A 68 -23.12 11.00 4.56
N TRP A 69 -24.22 10.77 3.83
CA TRP A 69 -24.60 9.45 3.32
C TRP A 69 -23.56 8.87 2.37
N LEU A 70 -23.06 9.65 1.41
CA LEU A 70 -21.99 9.21 0.52
C LEU A 70 -20.71 8.88 1.28
N THR A 71 -20.31 9.70 2.25
CA THR A 71 -19.11 9.44 3.06
C THR A 71 -19.20 8.09 3.77
N VAL A 72 -20.32 7.79 4.44
CA VAL A 72 -20.50 6.52 5.13
C VAL A 72 -20.57 5.34 4.16
N LEU A 73 -21.27 5.50 3.04
CA LEU A 73 -21.41 4.47 2.03
C LEU A 73 -20.06 4.08 1.39
N ILE A 74 -19.16 5.05 1.20
CA ILE A 74 -17.83 4.81 0.63
C ILE A 74 -16.85 4.27 1.68
N ILE A 75 -16.88 4.80 2.91
CA ILE A 75 -15.85 4.48 3.91
C ILE A 75 -16.00 3.07 4.48
N ILE A 76 -17.21 2.52 4.57
CA ILE A 76 -17.45 1.16 5.06
C ILE A 76 -16.72 0.11 4.20
N PRO A 77 -16.97 0.01 2.88
CA PRO A 77 -16.28 -0.97 2.04
C PRO A 77 -14.77 -0.69 1.98
N LEU A 78 -14.37 0.58 1.99
CA LEU A 78 -12.95 0.95 1.99
C LEU A 78 -12.23 0.49 3.25
N SER A 79 -12.85 0.64 4.42
CA SER A 79 -12.32 0.18 5.70
C SER A 79 -12.20 -1.35 5.74
N ILE A 80 -13.21 -2.07 5.25
CA ILE A 80 -13.15 -3.53 5.11
C ILE A 80 -12.00 -3.95 4.19
N ALA A 81 -11.84 -3.29 3.04
CA ALA A 81 -10.75 -3.56 2.11
C ALA A 81 -9.37 -3.33 2.74
N PHE A 82 -9.20 -2.25 3.51
CA PHE A 82 -7.94 -1.99 4.23
C PHE A 82 -7.70 -3.02 5.34
N LEU A 83 -8.71 -3.44 6.08
CA LEU A 83 -8.60 -4.48 7.09
C LEU A 83 -8.13 -5.81 6.48
N LEU A 84 -8.72 -6.20 5.35
CA LEU A 84 -8.28 -7.37 4.59
C LEU A 84 -6.83 -7.20 4.12
N GLY A 85 -6.47 -6.00 3.66
CA GLY A 85 -5.09 -5.66 3.30
C GLY A 85 -4.12 -5.83 4.47
N VAL A 86 -4.49 -5.43 5.69
CA VAL A 86 -3.69 -5.66 6.91
C VAL A 86 -3.55 -7.16 7.16
N ALA A 87 -4.66 -7.91 7.16
CA ALA A 87 -4.64 -9.34 7.42
C ALA A 87 -3.74 -10.09 6.42
N VAL A 88 -3.85 -9.79 5.12
CA VAL A 88 -2.99 -10.38 4.09
C VAL A 88 -1.52 -10.03 4.32
N ASN A 89 -1.19 -8.78 4.64
CA ASN A 89 0.19 -8.39 4.90
C ASN A 89 0.78 -9.00 6.17
N THR A 90 -0.04 -9.39 7.14
CA THR A 90 0.43 -10.02 8.39
C THR A 90 0.51 -11.54 8.29
N ILE A 91 -0.45 -12.17 7.58
CA ILE A 91 -0.58 -13.64 7.53
C ILE A 91 0.15 -14.23 6.33
N ALA A 92 0.04 -13.58 5.17
CA ALA A 92 0.53 -14.13 3.90
C ALA A 92 1.95 -13.68 3.57
N ARG A 93 2.50 -12.71 4.30
CA ARG A 93 3.81 -12.13 4.00
C ARG A 93 4.77 -12.36 5.15
N GLU A 94 5.92 -12.95 4.83
CA GLU A 94 6.99 -13.19 5.78
C GLU A 94 8.27 -12.52 5.27
N HIS A 95 8.99 -11.83 6.14
CA HIS A 95 10.24 -11.16 5.79
C HIS A 95 11.36 -12.20 5.69
N ILE A 96 12.15 -12.12 4.62
CA ILE A 96 13.28 -13.02 4.37
C ILE A 96 14.56 -12.34 4.83
N GLU A 97 14.90 -11.24 4.17
CA GLU A 97 16.12 -10.48 4.42
C GLU A 97 15.97 -9.05 3.90
N THR A 98 16.87 -8.20 4.38
CA THR A 98 17.03 -6.84 3.89
C THR A 98 18.46 -6.68 3.41
N THR A 99 18.63 -6.21 2.18
CA THR A 99 19.94 -5.89 1.62
C THR A 99 20.05 -4.39 1.40
N GLN A 100 21.29 -3.90 1.35
CA GLN A 100 21.59 -2.49 1.17
C GLN A 100 22.66 -2.32 0.10
N SER A 101 22.51 -1.28 -0.74
CA SER A 101 23.49 -0.94 -1.76
C SER A 101 24.85 -0.59 -1.12
N PRO A 102 25.97 -0.81 -1.83
CA PRO A 102 27.30 -0.46 -1.32
C PRO A 102 27.49 0.99 -0.86
N ASP A 103 26.70 1.93 -1.42
CA ASP A 103 26.72 3.34 -1.04
C ASP A 103 25.69 3.71 0.04
N ASN A 104 25.02 2.71 0.61
CA ASN A 104 24.00 2.82 1.65
C ASN A 104 22.73 3.61 1.29
N LYS A 105 22.52 4.00 0.02
CA LYS A 105 21.37 4.82 -0.38
C LYS A 105 20.11 4.01 -0.64
N THR A 106 20.25 2.77 -1.09
CA THR A 106 19.12 1.93 -1.49
C THR A 106 19.01 0.75 -0.54
N LYS A 107 17.81 0.55 0.00
CA LYS A 107 17.47 -0.63 0.80
C LYS A 107 16.38 -1.42 0.11
N ILE A 108 16.59 -2.73 -0.02
CA ILE A 108 15.61 -3.65 -0.59
C ILE A 108 15.22 -4.64 0.50
N ASP A 109 13.93 -4.69 0.81
CA ASP A 109 13.35 -5.72 1.67
C ASP A 109 12.75 -6.83 0.81
N PHE A 110 13.11 -8.07 1.14
CA PHE A 110 12.57 -9.27 0.51
C PHE A 110 11.56 -9.95 1.41
N TYR A 111 10.49 -10.40 0.79
CA TYR A 111 9.41 -11.11 1.46
C TYR A 111 9.01 -12.36 0.68
N THR A 112 8.70 -13.45 1.37
CA THR A 112 7.89 -14.52 0.79
C THR A 112 6.42 -14.12 0.87
N LEU A 113 5.66 -14.48 -0.16
CA LEU A 113 4.22 -14.35 -0.21
C LEU A 113 3.61 -15.74 -0.37
N ASN A 114 2.88 -16.17 0.65
CA ASN A 114 2.13 -17.41 0.68
C ASN A 114 0.64 -17.11 0.47
N GLY A 115 0.11 -17.34 -0.73
CA GLY A 115 -1.32 -17.13 -1.01
C GLY A 115 -2.23 -18.26 -0.48
N GLY A 116 -1.68 -19.24 0.25
CA GLY A 116 -2.42 -20.36 0.82
C GLY A 116 -2.38 -21.64 -0.02
N ALA A 117 -3.24 -22.60 0.32
CA ALA A 117 -3.20 -23.98 -0.18
C ALA A 117 -3.31 -24.15 -1.71
N ALA A 118 -3.88 -23.17 -2.41
CA ALA A 118 -4.10 -23.23 -3.86
C ALA A 118 -3.06 -22.45 -4.69
N THR A 119 -2.09 -21.80 -4.05
CA THR A 119 -1.14 -20.91 -4.73
C THR A 119 0.29 -21.24 -4.34
N SER A 120 1.20 -21.20 -5.32
CA SER A 120 2.62 -21.34 -5.04
C SER A 120 3.14 -20.13 -4.25
N ILE A 121 4.09 -20.39 -3.35
CA ILE A 121 4.84 -19.33 -2.69
C ILE A 121 5.63 -18.54 -3.74
N SER A 122 5.71 -17.23 -3.55
CA SER A 122 6.50 -16.33 -4.39
C SER A 122 7.43 -15.48 -3.53
N VAL A 123 8.48 -14.93 -4.13
CA VAL A 123 9.35 -13.94 -3.51
C VAL A 123 9.05 -12.56 -4.10
N THR A 124 9.07 -11.52 -3.27
CA THR A 124 8.89 -10.13 -3.69
C THR A 124 9.96 -9.24 -3.08
N GLY A 125 10.60 -8.42 -3.91
CA GLY A 125 11.57 -7.40 -3.51
C GLY A 125 10.98 -6.00 -3.58
N ILE A 126 11.14 -5.22 -2.51
CA ILE A 126 10.58 -3.87 -2.37
C ILE A 126 11.69 -2.89 -2.00
N ILE A 127 11.84 -1.83 -2.78
CA ILE A 127 12.66 -0.68 -2.40
C ILE A 127 11.86 0.21 -1.45
N ASN A 128 12.49 0.58 -0.34
CA ASN A 128 12.00 1.61 0.56
C ASN A 128 12.49 2.99 0.10
N GLY A 129 11.54 3.87 -0.20
CA GLY A 129 11.80 5.26 -0.52
C GLY A 129 11.71 6.16 0.72
N PRO A 130 11.70 7.49 0.51
CA PRO A 130 11.48 8.43 1.59
C PRO A 130 10.14 8.19 2.29
N LEU A 131 10.12 8.40 3.60
CA LEU A 131 8.90 8.33 4.41
C LEU A 131 8.31 6.90 4.46
N TRP A 132 7.15 6.67 3.82
CA TRP A 132 6.49 5.36 3.70
C TRP A 132 6.39 4.89 2.25
N PHE A 133 7.09 5.55 1.32
CA PHE A 133 7.00 5.21 -0.09
C PHE A 133 7.67 3.86 -0.37
N LYS A 134 7.02 3.05 -1.18
CA LYS A 134 7.50 1.71 -1.51
C LYS A 134 7.38 1.47 -3.01
N LYS A 135 8.37 0.82 -3.61
CA LYS A 135 8.31 0.38 -5.01
C LYS A 135 8.64 -1.10 -5.08
N ARG A 136 7.75 -1.89 -5.67
CA ARG A 136 8.04 -3.30 -5.99
C ARG A 136 8.96 -3.34 -7.21
N ILE A 137 10.11 -3.98 -7.07
CA ILE A 137 11.09 -4.12 -8.17
C ILE A 137 11.25 -5.56 -8.65
N TYR A 138 10.85 -6.53 -7.84
CA TYR A 138 11.05 -7.94 -8.12
C TYR A 138 9.86 -8.75 -7.63
N HIS A 139 9.44 -9.72 -8.43
CA HIS A 139 8.42 -10.72 -8.08
C HIS A 139 8.73 -12.03 -8.80
N GLU A 140 8.89 -13.13 -8.10
CA GLU A 140 9.09 -14.42 -8.76
C GLU A 140 8.29 -15.53 -8.09
N ASN A 141 7.49 -16.22 -8.91
CA ASN A 141 6.64 -17.33 -8.51
C ASN A 141 7.44 -18.62 -8.32
N ARG A 142 6.95 -19.50 -7.44
CA ARG A 142 7.50 -20.86 -7.21
C ARG A 142 8.93 -20.87 -6.66
N ILE A 143 9.30 -19.81 -5.93
CA ILE A 143 10.59 -19.69 -5.25
C ILE A 143 10.35 -19.34 -3.79
N HIS A 144 11.19 -19.86 -2.90
CA HIS A 144 11.12 -19.65 -1.44
C HIS A 144 12.35 -18.94 -0.86
N LYS A 145 13.41 -18.79 -1.65
CA LYS A 145 14.69 -18.20 -1.23
C LYS A 145 15.07 -17.10 -2.19
N VAL A 146 15.83 -16.15 -1.69
CA VAL A 146 16.41 -15.10 -2.50
C VAL A 146 17.93 -15.18 -2.36
N ASP A 147 18.63 -15.07 -3.47
CA ASP A 147 20.06 -14.84 -3.54
C ASP A 147 20.29 -13.47 -4.19
N VAL A 148 21.06 -12.62 -3.51
CA VAL A 148 21.19 -11.21 -3.87
C VAL A 148 22.66 -10.81 -3.91
N GLU A 149 23.09 -10.33 -5.07
CA GLU A 149 24.44 -9.83 -5.29
C GLU A 149 24.39 -8.41 -5.85
N TRP A 150 25.07 -7.47 -5.18
CA TRP A 150 25.23 -6.12 -5.69
C TRP A 150 26.48 -6.03 -6.57
N LYS A 151 26.30 -5.71 -7.86
CA LYS A 151 27.44 -5.42 -8.75
C LYS A 151 28.01 -4.02 -8.49
N ASN A 152 27.15 -3.07 -8.15
CA ASN A 152 27.52 -1.70 -7.78
C ASN A 152 26.36 -1.04 -6.99
N SER A 153 26.32 0.28 -6.87
CA SER A 153 25.28 1.01 -6.12
C SER A 153 23.86 0.97 -6.71
N HIS A 154 23.72 0.68 -8.01
CA HIS A 154 22.46 0.75 -8.75
C HIS A 154 22.13 -0.54 -9.52
N ILE A 155 23.07 -1.47 -9.65
CA ILE A 155 22.87 -2.77 -10.31
C ILE A 155 22.89 -3.88 -9.28
N VAL A 156 21.79 -4.62 -9.21
CA VAL A 156 21.59 -5.77 -8.33
C VAL A 156 21.22 -7.00 -9.15
N ILE A 157 21.75 -8.16 -8.76
CA ILE A 157 21.36 -9.46 -9.29
C ILE A 157 20.50 -10.14 -8.23
N ILE A 158 19.29 -10.54 -8.59
CA ILE A 158 18.34 -11.23 -7.71
C ILE A 158 17.97 -12.54 -8.38
N ASN A 159 18.37 -13.68 -7.81
CA ASN A 159 18.15 -15.02 -8.38
C ASN A 159 18.54 -15.10 -9.87
N ASN A 160 19.76 -14.69 -10.21
CA ASN A 160 20.29 -14.58 -11.58
C ASN A 160 19.63 -13.53 -12.49
N ASN A 161 18.64 -12.77 -12.01
CA ASN A 161 18.04 -11.66 -12.77
C ASN A 161 18.77 -10.35 -12.45
N THR A 162 19.41 -9.76 -13.45
CA THR A 162 20.09 -8.45 -13.29
C THR A 162 19.07 -7.32 -13.44
N LEU A 163 19.07 -6.37 -12.50
CA LEU A 163 18.22 -5.18 -12.50
C LEU A 163 19.08 -3.92 -12.35
N ASP A 164 18.89 -2.97 -13.26
CA ASP A 164 19.40 -1.60 -13.18
C ASP A 164 18.34 -0.67 -12.55
N LEU A 165 18.56 -0.33 -11.28
CA LEU A 165 17.62 0.45 -10.48
C LEU A 165 17.55 1.92 -10.91
N ASP A 166 18.62 2.47 -11.48
CA ASP A 166 18.65 3.86 -11.98
C ASP A 166 17.82 4.01 -13.25
N LYS A 167 17.77 2.97 -14.08
CA LYS A 167 16.84 2.88 -15.23
C LYS A 167 15.41 2.54 -14.81
N GLY A 168 15.19 2.23 -13.54
CA GLY A 168 13.90 1.88 -12.98
C GLY A 168 13.40 0.50 -13.40
N GLU A 169 14.30 -0.41 -13.81
CA GLU A 169 13.97 -1.76 -14.24
C GLU A 169 13.27 -2.55 -13.14
N THR A 170 12.36 -3.45 -13.55
CA THR A 170 11.65 -4.36 -12.65
C THR A 170 11.54 -5.73 -13.28
N PHE A 171 11.55 -6.78 -12.46
CA PHE A 171 11.35 -8.16 -12.90
C PHE A 171 10.05 -8.73 -12.34
N SER A 172 9.38 -9.54 -13.15
CA SER A 172 8.27 -10.38 -12.67
C SER A 172 8.10 -11.62 -13.51
N ASN A 173 7.97 -12.76 -12.84
CA ASN A 173 7.70 -14.06 -13.44
C ASN A 173 6.79 -14.88 -12.52
#